data_AF-A0A0D2LZD1-F1
#
_entry.id   AF-A0A0D2LZD1-F1
#
_cell.length_a   1.000
_cell.length_b   1.000
_cell.length_c   1.000
_cell.angle_alpha   90.00
_cell.angle_beta   90.00
_cell.angle_gamma   90.00
#
_symmetry.space_group_name_H-M   'P 1'
#
loop_
_entity.id
_entity.type
_entity.pdbx_description
1 polymer ?
#
loop_
_entity_poly.entity_id
_entity_poly.type
_entity_poly.pdbx_seq_one_letter_code
_entity_poly.pdbx_strand_id
1 'polypeptide(L)'
;LGLNFMSIPALVSGLMVARVGGLHTTEAKWFMIESQRHSYHLVDPSPWPISGSLGALATTVGGVMYMHSFQGGARLLSLGLIFILYTMFVWWRDVLRESTLEGHHTKVVQLGLRYGFILFIVSEIGGIWPPKGIGVLDPWEIPFLNTPILLSSGAAVTWAHHAILAGKEKRAVYALVATVFLALVFTGFQGMEYYQAPFTISDSIYGSTFFLATGFHGFHVIIGTLFLIICGIRQYLGHLTKEHHVGFEAAAWYWHFVDVVRLFPFVSIYWWGGIEEIMADHVHQEMTRNLILVYLRLFFLIVIKDVFLSLVSFMNKLKNLMDLNSG
;
A
#
# COMPACT_ATOMS: atom_id res chain seq x y z
N LEU A 1 51.32 15.61 -22.76
CA LEU A 1 52.18 16.65 -22.14
C LEU A 1 51.22 17.74 -21.67
N GLY A 2 50.67 17.68 -20.46
CA GLY A 2 51.31 18.10 -19.19
C GLY A 2 51.42 19.63 -19.18
N LEU A 3 50.96 20.44 -18.23
CA LEU A 3 50.64 20.30 -16.80
C LEU A 3 49.80 21.53 -16.34
N ASN A 4 48.91 21.30 -15.38
CA ASN A 4 48.52 22.15 -14.25
C ASN A 4 48.51 23.69 -14.34
N PHE A 5 47.34 24.28 -14.10
CA PHE A 5 47.23 25.42 -13.18
C PHE A 5 46.16 25.11 -12.12
N MET A 6 46.66 24.89 -10.91
CA MET A 6 45.92 24.49 -9.72
C MET A 6 45.31 25.74 -9.05
N SER A 7 44.09 25.54 -8.55
CA SER A 7 43.22 26.38 -7.73
C SER A 7 43.87 27.28 -6.65
N ILE A 8 43.46 28.55 -6.61
CA ILE A 8 43.72 29.48 -5.49
C ILE A 8 42.64 29.44 -4.37
N PRO A 9 41.36 29.04 -4.57
CA PRO A 9 40.42 28.94 -3.45
C PRO A 9 40.62 27.72 -2.53
N ALA A 10 41.22 26.63 -3.03
CA ALA A 10 41.38 25.39 -2.26
C ALA A 10 42.46 25.46 -1.18
N LEU A 11 43.44 26.36 -1.31
CA LEU A 11 44.55 26.47 -0.36
C LEU A 11 44.14 27.16 0.95
N VAL A 12 43.13 28.03 0.92
CA VAL A 12 42.65 28.75 2.11
C VAL A 12 41.75 27.87 2.97
N SER A 13 40.91 27.02 2.37
CA SER A 13 40.13 26.02 3.11
C SER A 13 41.00 24.93 3.74
N GLY A 14 42.07 24.50 3.07
CA GLY A 14 43.00 23.49 3.61
C GLY A 14 43.85 24.00 4.79
N LEU A 15 44.26 25.27 4.76
CA LEU A 15 45.10 25.85 5.83
C LEU A 15 44.34 26.13 7.13
N MET A 16 43.03 26.39 7.09
CA MET A 16 42.24 26.54 8.32
C MET A 16 41.98 25.22 9.04
N VAL A 17 41.93 24.09 8.31
CA VAL A 17 41.74 22.76 8.90
C VAL A 17 43.00 22.28 9.64
N ALA A 18 44.19 22.71 9.22
CA ALA A 18 45.45 22.28 9.85
C ALA A 18 45.77 22.96 11.19
N ARG A 19 45.06 24.05 11.58
CA ARG A 19 45.36 24.80 12.81
C ARG A 19 44.43 24.52 14.00
N VAL A 20 43.44 23.64 13.82
CA VAL A 20 42.51 23.26 14.90
C VAL A 20 42.44 21.73 14.96
N GLY A 21 43.59 21.11 15.26
CA GLY A 21 43.64 19.72 15.64
C GLY A 21 43.03 19.55 17.03
N GLY A 22 41.76 19.13 17.11
CA GLY A 22 41.18 18.70 18.38
C GLY A 22 39.69 18.91 18.61
N LEU A 23 38.90 19.39 17.63
CA LEU A 23 37.46 19.53 17.85
C LEU A 23 36.71 18.29 17.38
N HIS A 24 36.08 17.60 18.34
CA HIS A 24 35.04 16.60 18.09
C HIS A 24 34.00 17.19 17.12
N THR A 25 33.56 16.38 16.15
CA THR A 25 32.71 16.73 15.00
C THR A 25 31.44 17.54 15.33
N THR A 26 30.99 17.52 16.57
CA THR A 26 29.89 18.35 17.09
C THR A 26 30.25 19.83 17.23
N GLU A 27 31.43 20.17 17.76
CA GLU A 27 31.85 21.55 18.02
C GLU A 27 32.02 22.37 16.73
N ALA A 28 32.61 21.76 15.69
CA ALA A 28 32.75 22.37 14.37
C ALA A 28 31.38 22.64 13.70
N LYS A 29 30.39 21.77 13.94
CA LYS A 29 29.03 21.94 13.42
C LYS A 29 28.30 23.10 14.10
N TRP A 30 28.48 23.25 15.42
CA TRP A 30 27.95 24.39 16.18
C TRP A 30 28.61 25.72 15.79
N PHE A 31 29.93 25.74 15.60
CA PHE A 31 30.66 26.94 15.18
C PHE A 31 30.23 27.45 13.78
N MET A 32 29.92 26.55 12.85
CA MET A 32 29.43 26.90 11.51
C MET A 32 27.96 27.40 11.53
N ILE A 33 27.12 26.86 12.40
CA ILE A 33 25.75 27.37 12.63
C ILE A 33 25.80 28.77 13.24
N GLU A 34 26.79 29.09 14.06
CA GLU A 34 26.94 30.41 14.66
C GLU A 34 27.29 31.51 13.63
N SER A 35 27.92 31.12 12.51
CA SER A 35 28.14 31.98 11.33
C SER A 35 26.84 32.22 10.54
N GLN A 36 26.00 31.19 10.41
CA GLN A 36 24.78 31.23 9.62
C GLN A 36 23.56 31.51 10.53
N ARG A 37 23.14 32.78 10.62
CA ARG A 37 22.11 33.25 11.57
C ARG A 37 20.67 32.70 11.38
N HIS A 38 20.48 31.67 10.55
CA HIS A 38 19.17 31.06 10.28
C HIS A 38 19.25 29.54 10.12
N SER A 39 18.15 28.84 10.44
CA SER A 39 18.09 27.37 10.36
C SER A 39 17.64 26.82 9.00
N TYR A 40 17.53 27.65 7.96
CA TYR A 40 17.19 27.23 6.61
C TYR A 40 18.36 26.56 5.89
N HIS A 41 18.05 25.62 5.00
CA HIS A 41 19.04 24.97 4.14
C HIS A 41 19.34 25.85 2.91
N LEU A 42 20.60 26.23 2.73
CA LEU A 42 21.08 26.84 1.48
C LEU A 42 21.67 25.72 0.63
N VAL A 43 21.00 25.39 -0.47
CA VAL A 43 21.41 24.31 -1.37
C VAL A 43 22.51 24.81 -2.29
N ASP A 44 23.55 24.00 -2.47
CA ASP A 44 24.60 24.28 -3.44
C ASP A 44 24.08 24.22 -4.88
N PRO A 45 24.67 24.97 -5.83
CA PRO A 45 24.27 24.91 -7.23
C PRO A 45 24.35 23.48 -7.79
N SER A 46 23.23 22.95 -8.29
CA SER A 46 23.16 21.60 -8.88
C SER A 46 22.77 21.65 -10.37
N PRO A 47 23.26 20.72 -11.19
CA PRO A 47 22.92 20.64 -12.62
C PRO A 47 21.59 19.92 -12.88
N TRP A 48 20.94 19.35 -11.86
CA TRP A 48 19.75 18.52 -12.02
C TRP A 48 18.52 19.27 -12.55
N PRO A 49 18.25 20.54 -12.16
CA PRO A 49 17.14 21.30 -12.73
C PRO A 49 17.23 21.46 -14.27
N ILE A 50 18.42 21.76 -14.80
CA ILE A 50 18.62 21.90 -16.25
C ILE A 50 18.61 20.54 -16.96
N SER A 51 19.12 19.50 -16.32
CA SER A 51 19.03 18.13 -16.86
C SER A 51 17.57 17.67 -16.94
N GLY A 52 16.77 17.91 -15.90
CA GLY A 52 15.35 17.54 -15.87
C GLY A 52 14.53 18.29 -16.92
N SER A 53 14.79 19.58 -17.12
CA SER A 53 14.09 20.37 -18.15
C SER A 53 14.42 19.91 -19.58
N LEU A 54 15.68 19.56 -19.86
CA LEU A 54 16.07 18.95 -21.14
C LEU A 54 15.42 17.58 -21.36
N GLY A 55 15.31 16.76 -20.29
CA GLY A 55 14.58 15.48 -20.34
C GLY A 55 13.09 15.65 -20.63
N ALA A 56 12.45 16.62 -20.00
CA ALA A 56 11.04 16.96 -20.24
C ALA A 56 10.81 17.44 -21.69
N LEU A 57 11.70 18.30 -22.20
CA LEU A 57 11.66 18.77 -23.59
C LEU A 57 11.81 17.60 -24.57
N ALA A 58 12.81 16.73 -24.38
CA ALA A 58 13.04 15.56 -25.21
C ALA A 58 11.84 14.59 -25.19
N THR A 59 11.24 14.37 -24.02
CA THR A 59 10.04 13.53 -23.86
C THR A 59 8.85 14.12 -24.60
N THR A 60 8.64 15.44 -24.51
CA THR A 60 7.52 16.12 -25.16
C THR A 60 7.66 16.08 -26.68
N VAL A 61 8.83 16.45 -27.20
CA VAL A 61 9.11 16.40 -28.64
C VAL A 61 9.04 14.97 -29.17
N GLY A 62 9.63 14.01 -28.44
CA GLY A 62 9.57 12.59 -28.79
C GLY A 62 8.15 12.03 -28.80
N GLY A 63 7.31 12.43 -27.84
CA GLY A 63 5.90 12.06 -27.77
C GLY A 63 5.09 12.59 -28.95
N VAL A 64 5.25 13.87 -29.29
CA VAL A 64 4.60 14.48 -30.47
C VAL A 64 5.03 13.78 -31.77
N MET A 65 6.34 13.54 -31.93
CA MET A 65 6.88 12.82 -33.09
C MET A 65 6.33 11.40 -33.20
N TYR A 66 6.20 10.71 -32.07
CA TYR A 66 5.66 9.36 -32.00
C TYR A 66 4.17 9.32 -32.42
N MET A 67 3.35 10.25 -31.90
CA MET A 67 1.92 10.33 -32.23
C MET A 67 1.66 10.67 -33.70
N HIS A 68 2.55 11.43 -34.34
CA HIS A 68 2.43 11.83 -35.75
C HIS A 68 3.20 10.92 -36.71
N SER A 69 3.63 9.74 -36.26
CA SER A 69 4.34 8.74 -37.09
C SER A 69 5.64 9.23 -37.74
N PHE A 70 6.33 10.19 -37.12
CA PHE A 70 7.65 10.63 -37.58
C PHE A 70 8.73 9.59 -37.24
N GLN A 71 9.70 9.44 -38.14
CA GLN A 71 10.83 8.55 -37.94
C GLN A 71 11.65 8.98 -36.70
N GLY A 72 11.96 8.03 -35.83
CA GLY A 72 12.74 8.28 -34.61
C GLY A 72 11.94 8.78 -33.40
N GLY A 73 10.64 9.03 -33.51
CA GLY A 73 9.80 9.50 -32.40
C GLY A 73 9.86 8.58 -31.16
N ALA A 74 9.70 7.27 -31.36
CA ALA A 74 9.81 6.28 -30.28
C ALA A 74 11.19 6.29 -29.60
N ARG A 75 12.27 6.50 -30.36
CA ARG A 75 13.65 6.52 -29.81
C ARG A 75 13.87 7.77 -28.95
N LEU A 76 13.44 8.94 -29.44
CA LEU A 76 13.56 10.19 -28.72
C LEU A 76 12.69 10.21 -27.45
N LEU A 77 11.47 9.68 -27.53
CA LEU A 77 10.58 9.53 -26.38
C LEU A 77 11.21 8.64 -25.30
N SER A 78 11.69 7.44 -25.67
CA SER A 78 12.34 6.53 -24.74
C SER A 78 13.61 7.14 -24.14
N LEU A 79 14.41 7.86 -24.93
CA LEU A 79 15.60 8.55 -24.44
C LEU A 79 15.23 9.66 -23.44
N GLY A 80 14.21 10.46 -23.74
CA GLY A 80 13.71 11.51 -22.84
C GLY A 80 13.22 10.94 -21.50
N LEU A 81 12.46 9.84 -21.53
CA LEU A 81 12.00 9.15 -20.32
C LEU A 81 13.17 8.59 -19.49
N ILE A 82 14.15 7.94 -20.13
CA ILE A 82 15.35 7.45 -19.44
C ILE A 82 16.12 8.61 -18.81
N PHE A 83 16.22 9.75 -19.51
CA PHE A 83 16.90 10.94 -19.01
C PHE A 83 16.21 11.53 -17.78
N ILE A 84 14.87 11.64 -17.79
CA ILE A 84 14.08 12.07 -16.62
C ILE A 84 14.28 11.11 -15.44
N LEU A 85 14.19 9.80 -15.67
CA LEU A 85 14.39 8.80 -14.61
C LEU A 85 15.79 8.87 -14.03
N TYR A 86 16.81 9.09 -14.86
CA TYR A 86 18.19 9.29 -14.42
C TYR A 86 18.34 10.55 -13.58
N THR A 87 17.83 11.71 -14.05
CA THR A 87 17.86 12.95 -13.29
C THR A 87 17.15 12.77 -11.95
N MET A 88 15.98 12.13 -11.94
CA MET A 88 15.22 11.86 -10.71
C MET A 88 16.04 11.01 -9.72
N PHE A 89 16.64 9.92 -10.19
CA PHE A 89 17.48 9.05 -9.34
C PHE A 89 18.65 9.82 -8.71
N VAL A 90 19.40 10.57 -9.52
CA VAL A 90 20.59 11.29 -9.06
C VAL A 90 20.23 12.46 -8.14
N TRP A 91 19.13 13.16 -8.45
CA TRP A 91 18.64 14.26 -7.62
C TRP A 91 18.17 13.75 -6.25
N TRP A 92 17.41 12.65 -6.19
CA TRP A 92 17.01 12.05 -4.92
C TRP A 92 18.18 11.51 -4.11
N ARG A 93 19.20 10.95 -4.77
CA ARG A 93 20.45 10.56 -4.11
C ARG A 93 21.10 11.76 -3.41
N ASP A 94 21.15 12.92 -4.06
CA ASP A 94 21.77 14.11 -3.49
C ASP A 94 20.96 14.65 -2.31
N VAL A 95 19.62 14.68 -2.41
CA VAL A 95 18.73 15.03 -1.28
C VAL A 95 18.96 14.08 -0.08
N LEU A 96 19.09 12.77 -0.32
CA LEU A 96 19.36 11.78 0.73
C LEU A 96 20.74 11.98 1.37
N ARG A 97 21.74 12.39 0.59
CA ARG A 97 23.08 12.71 1.09
C ARG A 97 23.06 13.97 1.96
N GLU A 98 22.45 15.05 1.47
CA GLU A 98 22.28 16.32 2.18
C GLU A 98 21.53 16.12 3.51
N SER A 99 20.52 15.25 3.51
CA SER A 99 19.72 14.95 4.70
C SER A 99 20.43 14.07 5.73
N THR A 100 21.08 12.99 5.27
CA THR A 100 21.53 11.89 6.13
C THR A 100 22.99 12.03 6.53
N LEU A 101 23.85 12.41 5.59
CA LEU A 101 25.29 12.45 5.78
C LEU A 101 25.75 13.85 6.22
N GLU A 102 25.20 14.89 5.60
CA GLU A 102 25.59 16.28 5.88
C GLU A 102 24.69 16.88 6.99
N GLY A 103 23.45 16.40 7.10
CA GLY A 103 22.55 16.71 8.19
C GLY A 103 21.98 18.12 8.12
N HIS A 104 21.75 18.63 6.90
CA HIS A 104 21.21 19.97 6.66
C HIS A 104 19.69 20.08 6.92
N HIS A 105 19.00 18.97 7.16
CA HIS A 105 17.56 18.93 7.40
C HIS A 105 17.19 19.26 8.85
N THR A 106 17.26 20.55 9.20
CA THR A 106 16.76 21.07 10.50
C THR A 106 15.24 20.90 10.63
N LYS A 107 14.69 21.12 11.83
CA LYS A 107 13.23 21.00 12.06
C LYS A 107 12.40 21.93 11.17
N VAL A 108 12.90 23.13 10.85
CA VAL A 108 12.21 24.07 9.94
C VAL A 108 12.20 23.54 8.51
N VAL A 109 13.30 22.96 8.04
CA VAL A 109 13.40 22.35 6.71
C VAL A 109 12.49 21.13 6.59
N GLN A 110 12.46 20.26 7.61
CA GLN A 110 11.54 19.11 7.65
C GLN A 110 10.07 19.54 7.63
N LEU A 111 9.74 20.63 8.34
CA LEU A 111 8.39 21.19 8.31
C LEU A 111 8.04 21.74 6.92
N GLY A 112 8.97 22.45 6.27
CA GLY A 112 8.81 22.93 4.89
C GLY A 112 8.59 21.80 3.89
N LEU A 113 9.34 20.69 3.99
CA LEU A 113 9.16 19.51 3.14
C LEU A 113 7.79 18.85 3.33
N ARG A 114 7.27 18.79 4.58
CA ARG A 114 5.91 18.30 4.85
C ARG A 114 4.85 19.17 4.20
N TYR A 115 4.96 20.50 4.33
CA TYR A 115 4.05 21.42 3.65
C TYR A 115 4.15 21.30 2.13
N GLY A 116 5.36 21.21 1.57
CA GLY A 116 5.57 21.03 0.13
C GLY A 116 4.91 19.76 -0.40
N PHE A 117 5.04 18.64 0.32
CA PHE A 117 4.41 17.38 -0.08
C PHE A 117 2.88 17.41 0.07
N ILE A 118 2.36 18.04 1.12
CA ILE A 118 0.90 18.25 1.28
C ILE A 118 0.36 19.11 0.13
N LEU A 119 1.03 20.22 -0.21
CA LEU A 119 0.62 21.10 -1.31
C LEU A 119 0.68 20.38 -2.66
N PHE A 120 1.70 19.54 -2.88
CA PHE A 120 1.79 18.68 -4.07
C PHE A 120 0.63 17.68 -4.13
N ILE A 121 0.31 16.98 -3.04
CA ILE A 121 -0.85 16.08 -2.99
C ILE A 121 -2.15 16.87 -3.28
N VAL A 122 -2.30 18.06 -2.70
CA VAL A 122 -3.47 18.92 -2.92
C VAL A 122 -3.58 19.33 -4.40
N SER A 123 -2.47 19.58 -5.11
CA SER A 123 -2.51 19.87 -6.54
C SER A 123 -2.91 18.66 -7.38
N GLU A 124 -2.47 17.45 -7.01
CA GLU A 124 -2.82 16.21 -7.74
C GLU A 124 -4.27 15.78 -7.53
N ILE A 125 -4.83 16.01 -6.34
CA ILE A 125 -6.23 15.68 -6.02
C ILE A 125 -7.21 16.72 -6.63
N GLY A 126 -6.72 17.79 -7.26
CA GLY A 126 -7.57 18.81 -7.90
C GLY A 126 -8.48 19.56 -6.93
N GLY A 127 -8.19 19.48 -5.62
CA GLY A 127 -8.95 20.13 -4.55
C GLY A 127 -10.36 19.58 -4.29
N ILE A 128 -10.84 18.57 -5.03
CA ILE A 128 -12.18 17.99 -4.90
C ILE A 128 -12.08 16.48 -5.16
N TRP A 129 -12.53 15.66 -4.21
CA TRP A 129 -12.54 14.20 -4.31
C TRP A 129 -13.93 13.68 -3.95
N PRO A 130 -14.56 12.86 -4.82
CA PRO A 130 -14.10 12.31 -6.11
C PRO A 130 -13.95 13.39 -7.22
N PRO A 131 -13.17 13.13 -8.30
CA PRO A 131 -13.08 14.06 -9.44
C PRO A 131 -14.47 14.38 -10.03
N LYS A 132 -14.73 15.67 -10.30
CA LYS A 132 -16.02 16.13 -10.84
C LYS A 132 -16.43 15.37 -12.10
N GLY A 133 -17.66 14.86 -12.12
CA GLY A 133 -18.23 14.13 -13.24
C GLY A 133 -18.15 12.60 -13.13
N ILE A 134 -17.56 12.08 -12.05
CA ILE A 134 -17.63 10.64 -11.73
C ILE A 134 -18.81 10.39 -10.80
N GLY A 135 -19.78 9.61 -11.28
CA GLY A 135 -20.83 9.06 -10.41
C GLY A 135 -20.22 7.99 -9.51
N VAL A 136 -20.12 8.26 -8.22
CA VAL A 136 -19.58 7.27 -7.27
C VAL A 136 -20.67 6.23 -6.98
N LEU A 137 -20.26 4.99 -6.75
CA LEU A 137 -21.17 3.93 -6.33
C LEU A 137 -21.67 4.20 -4.92
N ASP A 138 -22.97 4.10 -4.70
CA ASP A 138 -23.55 4.22 -3.36
C ASP A 138 -22.97 3.13 -2.45
N PRO A 139 -22.25 3.49 -1.36
CA PRO A 139 -21.67 2.52 -0.45
C PRO A 139 -22.69 1.62 0.24
N TRP A 140 -23.97 2.02 0.28
CA TRP A 140 -25.05 1.37 1.02
C TRP A 140 -25.78 0.28 0.24
N GLU A 141 -25.51 0.15 -1.05
CA GLU A 141 -26.13 -0.88 -1.91
C GLU A 141 -25.28 -2.16 -1.93
N ILE A 142 -24.71 -2.49 -3.10
CA ILE A 142 -23.90 -3.69 -3.32
C ILE A 142 -22.63 -3.73 -2.44
N PRO A 143 -21.89 -2.63 -2.22
CA PRO A 143 -20.70 -2.66 -1.37
C PRO A 143 -21.02 -3.02 0.08
N PHE A 144 -22.13 -2.48 0.60
CA PHE A 144 -22.61 -2.79 1.94
C PHE A 144 -23.05 -4.24 2.05
N LEU A 145 -23.80 -4.78 1.07
CA LEU A 145 -24.24 -6.17 1.05
C LEU A 145 -23.07 -7.17 1.01
N ASN A 146 -21.98 -6.83 0.32
CA ASN A 146 -20.81 -7.68 0.20
C ASN A 146 -20.04 -7.87 1.53
N THR A 147 -20.11 -6.88 2.43
CA THR A 147 -19.40 -6.91 3.72
C THR A 147 -19.92 -8.01 4.69
N PRO A 148 -21.22 -8.12 5.01
CA PRO A 148 -21.74 -9.18 5.86
C PRO A 148 -21.64 -10.56 5.21
N ILE A 149 -21.69 -10.68 3.87
CA ILE A 149 -21.47 -11.96 3.17
C ILE A 149 -20.07 -12.48 3.47
N LEU A 150 -19.06 -11.63 3.32
CA LEU A 150 -17.67 -11.98 3.55
C LEU A 150 -17.41 -12.31 5.03
N LEU A 151 -17.90 -11.48 5.96
CA LEU A 151 -17.77 -11.74 7.40
C LEU A 151 -18.48 -13.03 7.84
N SER A 152 -19.65 -13.31 7.26
CA SER A 152 -20.36 -14.58 7.50
C SER A 152 -19.56 -15.76 6.97
N SER A 153 -18.84 -15.60 5.86
CA SER A 153 -17.97 -16.63 5.30
C SER A 153 -16.78 -16.92 6.23
N GLY A 154 -16.18 -15.88 6.84
CA GLY A 154 -15.14 -16.02 7.86
C GLY A 154 -15.65 -16.78 9.10
N ALA A 155 -16.85 -16.45 9.60
CA ALA A 155 -17.48 -17.20 10.69
C ALA A 155 -17.75 -18.67 10.33
N ALA A 156 -18.13 -18.95 9.08
CA ALA A 156 -18.32 -20.32 8.59
C ALA A 156 -16.99 -21.09 8.48
N VAL A 157 -15.88 -20.44 8.13
CA VAL A 157 -14.53 -21.06 8.18
C VAL A 157 -14.15 -21.42 9.61
N THR A 158 -14.38 -20.52 10.57
CA THR A 158 -14.16 -20.79 12.00
C THR A 158 -15.02 -21.96 12.49
N TRP A 159 -16.27 -22.04 12.03
CA TRP A 159 -17.13 -23.19 12.31
C TRP A 159 -16.55 -24.50 11.73
N ALA A 160 -16.03 -24.48 10.51
CA ALA A 160 -15.35 -25.62 9.90
C ALA A 160 -14.13 -26.06 10.72
N HIS A 161 -13.31 -25.09 11.16
CA HIS A 161 -12.11 -25.36 11.97
C HIS A 161 -12.47 -26.06 13.28
N HIS A 162 -13.44 -25.52 14.02
CA HIS A 162 -13.92 -26.14 15.25
C HIS A 162 -14.56 -27.52 15.02
N ALA A 163 -15.22 -27.74 13.88
CA ALA A 163 -15.78 -29.04 13.54
C ALA A 163 -14.67 -30.09 13.29
N ILE A 164 -13.57 -29.73 12.62
CA ILE A 164 -12.40 -30.60 12.43
C ILE A 164 -11.75 -30.93 13.78
N LEU A 165 -11.51 -29.92 14.62
CA LEU A 165 -10.94 -30.10 15.96
C LEU A 165 -11.86 -30.92 16.89
N ALA A 166 -13.17 -30.87 16.69
CA ALA A 166 -14.13 -31.70 17.42
C ALA A 166 -14.28 -33.11 16.85
N GLY A 167 -13.61 -33.46 15.74
CA GLY A 167 -13.75 -34.74 15.05
C GLY A 167 -15.11 -34.93 14.35
N LYS A 168 -15.86 -33.83 14.12
CA LYS A 168 -17.19 -33.86 13.49
C LYS A 168 -17.08 -33.64 11.97
N GLU A 169 -16.55 -34.62 11.27
CA GLU A 169 -16.20 -34.55 9.83
C GLU A 169 -17.35 -34.07 8.94
N LYS A 170 -18.58 -34.60 9.12
CA LYS A 170 -19.75 -34.18 8.32
C LYS A 170 -20.07 -32.69 8.50
N ARG A 171 -19.95 -32.16 9.72
CA ARG A 171 -20.19 -30.74 9.99
C ARG A 171 -19.11 -29.85 9.39
N ALA A 172 -17.86 -30.33 9.35
CA ALA A 172 -16.76 -29.62 8.69
C ALA A 172 -17.02 -29.47 7.19
N VAL A 173 -17.50 -30.52 6.52
CA VAL A 173 -17.89 -30.44 5.09
C VAL A 173 -19.03 -29.44 4.89
N TYR A 174 -20.09 -29.48 5.70
CA TYR A 174 -21.20 -28.52 5.58
C TYR A 174 -20.77 -27.07 5.78
N ALA A 175 -19.89 -26.82 6.75
CA ALA A 175 -19.34 -25.50 7.00
C ALA A 175 -18.49 -24.99 5.83
N LEU A 176 -17.61 -25.85 5.28
CA LEU A 176 -16.78 -25.52 4.11
C LEU A 176 -17.62 -25.23 2.86
N VAL A 177 -18.67 -26.02 2.61
CA VAL A 177 -19.60 -25.78 1.49
C VAL A 177 -20.32 -24.44 1.67
N ALA A 178 -20.76 -24.11 2.89
CA ALA A 178 -21.38 -22.82 3.18
C ALA A 178 -20.40 -21.65 2.95
N THR A 179 -19.14 -21.76 3.36
CA THR A 179 -18.11 -20.75 3.08
C THR A 179 -17.92 -20.56 1.58
N VAL A 180 -17.71 -21.64 0.83
CA VAL A 180 -17.50 -21.57 -0.64
C VAL A 180 -18.72 -20.96 -1.33
N PHE A 181 -19.93 -21.30 -0.90
CA PHE A 181 -21.14 -20.68 -1.44
C PHE A 181 -21.15 -19.17 -1.21
N LEU A 182 -20.89 -18.70 0.02
CA LEU A 182 -20.82 -17.25 0.32
C LEU A 182 -19.72 -16.54 -0.48
N ALA A 183 -18.58 -17.18 -0.67
CA ALA A 183 -17.47 -16.67 -1.50
C ALA A 183 -17.87 -16.47 -2.97
N LEU A 184 -18.60 -17.42 -3.54
CA LEU A 184 -19.09 -17.34 -4.92
C LEU A 184 -20.16 -16.25 -5.05
N VAL A 185 -21.05 -16.12 -4.06
CA VAL A 185 -22.05 -15.05 -4.01
C VAL A 185 -21.36 -13.68 -3.96
N PHE A 186 -20.36 -13.50 -3.11
CA PHE A 186 -19.55 -12.27 -3.07
C PHE A 186 -18.91 -11.96 -4.43
N THR A 187 -18.28 -12.95 -5.06
CA THR A 187 -17.62 -12.77 -6.38
C THR A 187 -18.63 -12.40 -7.46
N GLY A 188 -19.83 -12.99 -7.44
CA GLY A 188 -20.92 -12.65 -8.34
C GLY A 188 -21.41 -11.21 -8.17
N PHE A 189 -21.62 -10.75 -6.94
CA PHE A 189 -22.00 -9.37 -6.66
C PHE A 189 -20.90 -8.38 -7.04
N GLN A 190 -19.63 -8.70 -6.79
CA GLN A 190 -18.50 -7.87 -7.23
C GLN A 190 -18.43 -7.76 -8.77
N GLY A 191 -18.75 -8.84 -9.48
CA GLY A 191 -18.87 -8.83 -10.93
C GLY A 191 -20.04 -7.97 -11.44
N MET A 192 -21.20 -8.04 -10.78
CA MET A 192 -22.33 -7.14 -11.09
C MET A 192 -21.96 -5.68 -10.86
N GLU A 193 -21.27 -5.36 -9.76
CA GLU A 193 -20.81 -4.01 -9.46
C GLU A 193 -19.90 -3.47 -10.57
N TYR A 194 -18.96 -4.28 -11.07
CA TYR A 194 -18.09 -3.87 -12.19
C TYR A 194 -18.85 -3.66 -13.49
N TYR A 195 -19.90 -4.43 -13.74
CA TYR A 195 -20.72 -4.29 -14.94
C TYR A 195 -21.65 -3.07 -14.87
N GLN A 196 -22.14 -2.71 -13.68
CA GLN A 196 -23.05 -1.60 -13.45
C GLN A 196 -22.34 -0.28 -13.13
N ALA A 197 -21.03 -0.30 -12.88
CA ALA A 197 -20.26 0.88 -12.55
C ALA A 197 -20.38 1.95 -13.66
N PRO A 198 -20.73 3.21 -13.32
CA PRO A 198 -20.86 4.29 -14.29
C PRO A 198 -19.51 4.87 -14.74
N PHE A 199 -18.41 4.32 -14.21
CA PHE A 199 -17.04 4.72 -14.52
C PHE A 199 -16.17 3.51 -14.87
N THR A 200 -15.11 3.75 -15.65
CA THR A 200 -14.15 2.76 -16.13
C THR A 200 -12.75 2.98 -15.53
N ILE A 201 -11.85 2.02 -15.74
CA ILE A 201 -10.45 2.13 -15.30
C ILE A 201 -9.72 3.33 -15.93
N SER A 202 -10.15 3.79 -17.12
CA SER A 202 -9.53 4.88 -17.87
C SER A 202 -10.07 6.28 -17.56
N ASP A 203 -11.14 6.41 -16.78
CA ASP A 203 -11.84 7.69 -16.63
C ASP A 203 -11.05 8.71 -15.79
N SER A 204 -10.39 8.26 -14.72
CA SER A 204 -9.52 9.09 -13.88
C SER A 204 -8.66 8.26 -12.93
N ILE A 205 -7.87 8.95 -12.09
CA ILE A 205 -7.16 8.36 -10.96
C ILE A 205 -8.10 7.63 -9.99
N TYR A 206 -9.36 8.08 -9.84
CA TYR A 206 -10.37 7.39 -9.04
C TYR A 206 -10.69 6.01 -9.63
N GLY A 207 -11.04 5.95 -10.91
CA GLY A 207 -11.35 4.70 -11.60
C GLY A 207 -10.17 3.72 -11.61
N SER A 208 -8.97 4.23 -11.93
CA SER A 208 -7.74 3.43 -11.89
C SER A 208 -7.45 2.85 -10.49
N THR A 209 -7.57 3.67 -9.44
CA THR A 209 -7.31 3.22 -8.05
C THR A 209 -8.38 2.24 -7.58
N PHE A 210 -9.65 2.52 -7.89
CA PHE A 210 -10.78 1.65 -7.59
C PHE A 210 -10.57 0.26 -8.18
N PHE A 211 -10.52 0.14 -9.52
CA PHE A 211 -10.48 -1.15 -10.20
C PHE A 211 -9.21 -1.94 -9.91
N LEU A 212 -8.07 -1.26 -9.68
CA LEU A 212 -6.82 -1.95 -9.35
C LEU A 212 -6.85 -2.50 -7.92
N ALA A 213 -7.32 -1.73 -6.94
CA ALA A 213 -7.41 -2.17 -5.54
C ALA A 213 -8.48 -3.27 -5.36
N THR A 214 -9.70 -3.05 -5.85
CA THR A 214 -10.79 -4.02 -5.74
C THR A 214 -10.55 -5.24 -6.64
N GLY A 215 -9.94 -5.06 -7.81
CA GLY A 215 -9.61 -6.13 -8.74
C GLY A 215 -8.54 -7.08 -8.20
N PHE A 216 -7.46 -6.53 -7.63
CA PHE A 216 -6.42 -7.35 -7.00
C PHE A 216 -6.95 -8.11 -5.79
N HIS A 217 -7.80 -7.47 -4.98
CA HIS A 217 -8.51 -8.15 -3.91
C HIS A 217 -9.41 -9.28 -4.44
N GLY A 218 -10.22 -9.03 -5.47
CA GLY A 218 -11.07 -10.05 -6.12
C GLY A 218 -10.27 -11.24 -6.64
N PHE A 219 -9.08 -11.01 -7.19
CA PHE A 219 -8.15 -12.08 -7.58
C PHE A 219 -7.73 -12.96 -6.39
N HIS A 220 -7.43 -12.36 -5.23
CA HIS A 220 -7.11 -13.11 -4.01
C HIS A 220 -8.33 -13.89 -3.49
N VAL A 221 -9.54 -13.33 -3.57
CA VAL A 221 -10.78 -14.04 -3.22
C VAL A 221 -10.94 -15.30 -4.06
N ILE A 222 -10.67 -15.24 -5.37
CA ILE A 222 -10.74 -16.41 -6.27
C ILE A 222 -9.72 -17.48 -5.84
N ILE A 223 -8.47 -17.10 -5.57
CA ILE A 223 -7.44 -18.04 -5.10
C ILE A 223 -7.86 -18.68 -3.78
N GLY A 224 -8.33 -17.88 -2.82
CA GLY A 224 -8.80 -18.37 -1.53
C GLY A 224 -9.97 -19.34 -1.66
N THR A 225 -10.89 -19.05 -2.57
CA THR A 225 -12.08 -19.89 -2.82
C THR A 225 -11.65 -21.24 -3.39
N LEU A 226 -10.71 -21.26 -4.35
CA LEU A 226 -10.12 -22.49 -4.85
C LEU A 226 -9.42 -23.28 -3.74
N PHE A 227 -8.69 -22.60 -2.85
CA PHE A 227 -8.02 -23.24 -1.72
C PHE A 227 -9.01 -23.94 -0.78
N LEU A 228 -10.12 -23.26 -0.47
CA LEU A 228 -11.20 -23.80 0.36
C LEU A 228 -11.94 -24.95 -0.32
N ILE A 229 -12.15 -24.90 -1.65
CA ILE A 229 -12.72 -26.00 -2.42
C ILE A 229 -11.83 -27.24 -2.31
N ILE A 230 -10.51 -27.10 -2.49
CA ILE A 230 -9.56 -28.21 -2.33
C ILE A 230 -9.59 -28.76 -0.90
N CYS A 231 -9.67 -27.91 0.12
CA CYS A 231 -9.81 -28.35 1.50
C CYS A 231 -11.14 -29.07 1.76
N GLY A 232 -12.25 -28.60 1.16
CA GLY A 232 -13.55 -29.25 1.21
C GLY A 232 -13.54 -30.66 0.60
N ILE A 233 -12.93 -30.82 -0.58
CA ILE A 233 -12.76 -32.13 -1.22
C ILE A 233 -11.90 -33.04 -0.34
N ARG A 234 -10.78 -32.55 0.19
CA ARG A 234 -9.90 -33.32 1.09
C ARG A 234 -10.61 -33.73 2.39
N GLN A 235 -11.44 -32.85 2.96
CA GLN A 235 -12.24 -33.17 4.14
C GLN A 235 -13.29 -34.24 3.83
N TYR A 236 -13.95 -34.16 2.67
CA TYR A 236 -14.93 -35.16 2.24
C TYR A 236 -14.30 -36.54 2.01
N LEU A 237 -13.08 -36.58 1.48
CA LEU A 237 -12.29 -37.80 1.30
C LEU A 237 -11.61 -38.31 2.58
N GLY A 238 -11.76 -37.61 3.71
CA GLY A 238 -11.18 -38.01 5.00
C GLY A 238 -9.66 -37.79 5.13
N HIS A 239 -9.06 -36.95 4.29
CA HIS A 239 -7.61 -36.67 4.32
C HIS A 239 -7.17 -35.72 5.46
N LEU A 240 -8.12 -35.08 6.15
CA LEU A 240 -7.86 -34.14 7.22
C LEU A 240 -8.27 -34.77 8.55
N THR A 241 -7.33 -34.86 9.49
CA THR A 241 -7.57 -35.44 10.81
C THR A 241 -7.55 -34.35 11.88
N LYS A 242 -8.09 -34.66 13.06
CA LYS A 242 -8.08 -33.75 14.22
C LYS A 242 -6.67 -33.29 14.62
N GLU A 243 -5.64 -34.09 14.38
CA GLU A 243 -4.27 -33.77 14.77
C GLU A 243 -3.44 -33.15 13.63
N HIS A 244 -3.81 -33.44 12.38
CA HIS A 244 -3.05 -33.06 11.20
C HIS A 244 -3.95 -32.53 10.07
N HIS A 245 -4.08 -31.20 10.01
CA HIS A 245 -4.88 -30.47 9.02
C HIS A 245 -4.26 -29.12 8.62
N VAL A 246 -2.93 -29.06 8.49
CA VAL A 246 -2.18 -27.83 8.17
C VAL A 246 -2.64 -27.16 6.87
N GLY A 247 -3.02 -27.95 5.86
CA GLY A 247 -3.53 -27.40 4.60
C GLY A 247 -4.83 -26.60 4.78
N PHE A 248 -5.68 -27.03 5.71
CA PHE A 248 -6.89 -26.28 6.07
C PHE A 248 -6.56 -25.05 6.93
N GLU A 249 -5.62 -25.16 7.89
CA GLU A 249 -5.16 -24.00 8.68
C GLU A 249 -4.62 -22.89 7.77
N ALA A 250 -3.80 -23.22 6.78
CA ALA A 250 -3.29 -22.27 5.79
C ALA A 250 -4.40 -21.63 4.94
N ALA A 251 -5.39 -22.42 4.51
CA ALA A 251 -6.54 -21.90 3.77
C ALA A 251 -7.40 -20.95 4.64
N ALA A 252 -7.59 -21.28 5.92
CA ALA A 252 -8.31 -20.44 6.87
C ALA A 252 -7.59 -19.11 7.13
N TRP A 253 -6.27 -19.14 7.33
CA TRP A 253 -5.46 -17.91 7.47
C TRP A 253 -5.53 -17.04 6.23
N TYR A 254 -5.42 -17.65 5.04
CA TYR A 254 -5.53 -16.92 3.79
C TYR A 254 -6.92 -16.31 3.61
N TRP A 255 -7.98 -17.04 3.98
CA TRP A 255 -9.35 -16.53 3.91
C TRP A 255 -9.58 -15.34 4.85
N HIS A 256 -9.13 -15.44 6.10
CA HIS A 256 -9.20 -14.30 7.03
C HIS A 256 -8.36 -13.11 6.57
N PHE A 257 -7.19 -13.34 5.95
CA PHE A 257 -6.41 -12.26 5.33
C PHE A 257 -7.22 -11.55 4.24
N VAL A 258 -7.88 -12.31 3.36
CA VAL A 258 -8.77 -11.76 2.33
C VAL A 258 -9.90 -10.95 2.98
N ASP A 259 -10.53 -11.46 4.04
CA ASP A 259 -11.57 -10.73 4.80
C ASP A 259 -11.07 -9.39 5.32
N VAL A 260 -9.89 -9.36 5.94
CA VAL A 260 -9.24 -8.15 6.45
C VAL A 260 -9.02 -7.15 5.32
N VAL A 261 -8.44 -7.61 4.21
CA VAL A 261 -8.09 -6.74 3.08
C VAL A 261 -9.34 -6.11 2.47
N ARG A 262 -10.51 -6.77 2.45
CA ARG A 262 -11.75 -6.17 1.91
C ARG A 262 -12.24 -4.95 2.70
N LEU A 263 -12.01 -4.94 4.01
CA LEU A 263 -12.43 -3.84 4.89
C LEU A 263 -11.68 -2.54 4.57
N PHE A 264 -10.44 -2.64 4.07
CA PHE A 264 -9.66 -1.46 3.70
C PHE A 264 -10.29 -0.68 2.53
N PRO A 265 -10.50 -1.25 1.32
CA PRO A 265 -11.22 -0.57 0.24
C PRO A 265 -12.64 -0.16 0.64
N PHE A 266 -13.36 -0.95 1.46
CA PHE A 266 -14.68 -0.55 1.95
C PHE A 266 -14.63 0.79 2.68
N VAL A 267 -13.73 0.92 3.65
CA VAL A 267 -13.60 2.15 4.45
C VAL A 267 -12.97 3.28 3.65
N SER A 268 -11.92 3.03 2.87
CA SER A 268 -11.15 4.10 2.21
C SER A 268 -11.73 4.55 0.87
N ILE A 269 -12.22 3.64 0.04
CA ILE A 269 -12.67 3.96 -1.33
C ILE A 269 -14.19 4.16 -1.37
N TYR A 270 -14.96 3.22 -0.85
CA TYR A 270 -16.43 3.34 -0.88
C TYR A 270 -16.91 4.36 0.14
N TRP A 271 -16.54 4.21 1.42
CA TRP A 271 -17.06 5.08 2.45
C TRP A 271 -16.37 6.45 2.46
N TRP A 272 -15.06 6.53 2.69
CA TRP A 272 -14.34 7.80 2.77
C TRP A 272 -14.24 8.51 1.41
N GLY A 273 -14.01 7.75 0.34
CA GLY A 273 -13.92 8.28 -1.02
C GLY A 273 -15.24 8.77 -1.62
N GLY A 274 -16.39 8.43 -1.02
CA GLY A 274 -17.73 8.90 -1.42
C GLY A 274 -18.35 9.95 -0.48
N ILE A 275 -17.60 10.50 0.48
CA ILE A 275 -18.13 11.35 1.57
C ILE A 275 -18.87 12.61 1.08
N GLU A 276 -18.50 13.21 -0.06
CA GLU A 276 -19.19 14.41 -0.55
C GLU A 276 -20.67 14.18 -0.90
N GLU A 277 -21.07 12.96 -1.30
CA GLU A 277 -22.49 12.61 -1.52
C GLU A 277 -23.21 12.21 -0.21
N ILE A 278 -22.49 11.65 0.76
CA ILE A 278 -23.04 11.11 2.02
C ILE A 278 -23.32 12.23 3.05
N MET A 279 -22.63 13.38 2.96
CA MET A 279 -22.78 14.49 3.92
C MET A 279 -24.12 15.24 3.84
N ALA A 280 -25.06 14.83 2.98
CA ALA A 280 -26.39 15.41 2.91
C ALA A 280 -27.37 14.92 4.00
N ASP A 281 -27.15 13.76 4.65
CA ASP A 281 -28.12 13.18 5.61
C ASP A 281 -27.52 12.71 6.96
N HIS A 282 -27.92 13.37 8.06
CA HIS A 282 -27.48 13.08 9.44
C HIS A 282 -27.82 11.66 9.95
N VAL A 283 -28.88 11.03 9.43
CA VAL A 283 -29.34 9.71 9.87
C VAL A 283 -28.36 8.60 9.45
N HIS A 284 -27.69 8.76 8.32
CA HIS A 284 -26.73 7.76 7.83
C HIS A 284 -25.46 7.71 8.67
N GLN A 285 -24.99 8.83 9.23
CA GLN A 285 -23.76 8.91 10.05
C GLN A 285 -23.84 8.09 11.35
N GLU A 286 -24.99 8.12 12.05
CA GLU A 286 -25.11 7.46 13.35
C GLU A 286 -25.28 5.94 13.21
N MET A 287 -25.99 5.51 12.15
CA MET A 287 -26.07 4.11 11.76
C MET A 287 -24.69 3.59 11.33
N THR A 288 -23.93 4.31 10.50
CA THR A 288 -22.57 3.89 10.08
C THR A 288 -21.65 3.71 11.28
N ARG A 289 -21.59 4.70 12.19
CA ARG A 289 -20.69 4.64 13.35
C ARG A 289 -20.95 3.38 14.21
N ASN A 290 -22.21 3.11 14.53
CA ASN A 290 -22.55 1.96 15.36
C ASN A 290 -22.32 0.64 14.62
N LEU A 291 -22.63 0.58 13.33
CA LEU A 291 -22.50 -0.63 12.54
C LEU A 291 -21.05 -0.98 12.24
N ILE A 292 -20.20 -0.01 11.87
CA ILE A 292 -18.76 -0.23 11.73
C ILE A 292 -18.12 -0.62 13.07
N LEU A 293 -18.53 -0.02 14.19
CA LEU A 293 -18.02 -0.44 15.50
C LEU A 293 -18.45 -1.88 15.84
N VAL A 294 -19.68 -2.28 15.49
CA VAL A 294 -20.15 -3.66 15.64
C VAL A 294 -19.37 -4.60 14.72
N TYR A 295 -19.14 -4.23 13.46
CA TYR A 295 -18.38 -5.04 12.52
C TYR A 295 -16.91 -5.16 12.91
N LEU A 296 -16.25 -4.06 13.29
CA LEU A 296 -14.89 -4.10 13.82
C LEU A 296 -14.83 -4.95 15.09
N ARG A 297 -15.81 -4.86 16.00
CA ARG A 297 -15.87 -5.73 17.19
C ARG A 297 -16.06 -7.20 16.83
N LEU A 298 -16.99 -7.54 15.94
CA LEU A 298 -17.23 -8.91 15.49
C LEU A 298 -16.02 -9.47 14.75
N PHE A 299 -15.41 -8.67 13.87
CA PHE A 299 -14.19 -8.99 13.16
C PHE A 299 -13.03 -9.24 14.12
N PHE A 300 -12.77 -8.35 15.07
CA PHE A 300 -11.73 -8.56 16.07
C PHE A 300 -12.02 -9.79 16.93
N LEU A 301 -13.27 -10.05 17.30
CA LEU A 301 -13.64 -11.24 18.07
C LEU A 301 -13.48 -12.55 17.28
N ILE A 302 -13.76 -12.54 15.97
CA ILE A 302 -13.66 -13.73 15.10
C ILE A 302 -12.21 -13.96 14.69
N VAL A 303 -11.58 -12.96 14.09
CA VAL A 303 -10.23 -13.07 13.51
C VAL A 303 -9.16 -13.16 14.60
N ILE A 304 -9.17 -12.32 15.63
CA ILE A 304 -8.15 -12.45 16.69
C ILE A 304 -8.29 -13.80 17.36
N LYS A 305 -9.49 -14.26 17.68
CA LYS A 305 -9.64 -15.51 18.42
C LYS A 305 -9.14 -16.71 17.61
N ASP A 306 -9.49 -16.82 16.34
CA ASP A 306 -9.09 -17.96 15.52
C ASP A 306 -7.62 -17.89 15.08
N VAL A 307 -7.14 -16.71 14.68
CA VAL A 307 -5.72 -16.49 14.30
C VAL A 307 -4.82 -16.64 15.54
N PHE A 308 -5.21 -16.12 16.70
CA PHE A 308 -4.45 -16.27 17.94
C PHE A 308 -4.42 -17.73 18.42
N LEU A 309 -5.56 -18.43 18.44
CA LEU A 309 -5.60 -19.85 18.82
C LEU A 309 -4.74 -20.70 17.89
N SER A 310 -4.77 -20.42 16.58
CA SER A 310 -3.99 -21.13 15.58
C SER A 310 -2.49 -20.80 15.67
N LEU A 311 -2.11 -19.53 15.91
CA LEU A 311 -0.72 -19.12 16.16
C LEU A 311 -0.16 -19.73 17.45
N VAL A 312 -0.94 -19.77 18.52
CA VAL A 312 -0.51 -20.40 19.79
C VAL A 312 -0.34 -21.91 19.59
N SER A 313 -1.25 -22.57 18.88
CA SER A 313 -1.12 -23.99 18.50
C SER A 313 0.15 -24.25 17.69
N PHE A 314 0.41 -23.41 16.67
CA PHE A 314 1.59 -23.48 15.83
C PHE A 314 2.88 -23.25 16.64
N MET A 315 2.94 -22.21 17.47
CA MET A 315 4.06 -21.91 18.35
C MET A 315 4.35 -23.04 19.34
N ASN A 316 3.31 -23.67 19.90
CA ASN A 316 3.47 -24.81 20.79
C ASN A 316 4.03 -26.04 20.06
N LYS A 317 3.58 -26.31 18.82
CA LYS A 317 4.18 -27.34 17.95
C LYS A 317 5.65 -27.03 17.65
N LEU A 318 5.97 -25.77 17.36
CA LEU A 318 7.33 -25.32 17.06
C LEU A 318 8.25 -25.45 18.28
N LYS A 319 7.74 -25.08 19.47
CA LYS A 319 8.45 -25.24 20.74
C LYS A 319 8.74 -26.70 21.03
N ASN A 320 7.74 -27.59 20.89
CA ASN A 320 7.94 -29.03 21.08
C ASN A 320 8.98 -29.62 20.11
N LEU A 321 9.03 -29.13 18.86
CA LEU A 321 10.05 -29.53 17.88
C LEU A 321 11.46 -29.02 18.21
N MET A 322 11.58 -27.83 18.79
CA MET A 322 12.85 -27.29 19.26
C MET A 322 13.35 -28.01 20.52
N ASP A 323 12.46 -28.31 21.46
CA ASP A 323 12.80 -29.03 22.69
C ASP A 323 13.25 -30.47 22.39
N LEU A 324 12.66 -31.14 21.38
CA LEU A 324 13.08 -32.46 20.89
C LEU A 324 14.47 -32.50 20.23
N ASN A 325 14.96 -31.37 19.72
CA ASN A 325 16.30 -31.26 19.11
C ASN A 325 17.39 -30.82 20.12
N SER A 326 17.00 -30.59 21.38
CA SER A 326 17.88 -30.08 22.44
C SER A 326 18.24 -31.10 23.53
N GLY A 327 17.82 -32.36 23.38
CA GLY A 327 18.18 -33.50 24.25
C GLY A 327 18.83 -34.63 23.45
#